data_AF-A0AAW1LBA9-F1
#
_entry.id   AF-A0AAW1LBA9-F1
#
_cell.length_a   1.000
_cell.length_b   1.000
_cell.length_c   1.000
_cell.angle_alpha   90.00
_cell.angle_beta   90.00
_cell.angle_gamma   90.00
#
_symmetry.space_group_name_H-M   'P 1'
#
loop_
_entity.id
_entity.type
_entity.pdbx_description
1 polymer ?
#
loop_
_entity_poly.entity_id
_entity_poly.type
_entity_poly.pdbx_seq_one_letter_code
_entity_poly.pdbx_strand_id
1 'polypeptide(L)'
;MAPLSTYYAKETRKWRRDHPGRCVTVNQIGKLFGTAFMKAASVQTAVSGSRKTGLYPFNLNIFDNWMFAPAETTERSVVHQNTYVTLSSPTRSYSPIPNVTIPNQTISTSSLAAKPSSSS
;
A
#
# COMPACT_ATOMS: atom_id res chain seq x y z
N MET A 1 -15.94 -11.91 -2.29
CA MET A 1 -16.83 -11.04 -3.09
C MET A 1 -15.96 -10.15 -3.98
N ALA A 2 -16.37 -9.88 -5.21
CA ALA A 2 -15.60 -9.12 -6.21
C ALA A 2 -16.11 -7.66 -6.30
N PRO A 3 -15.69 -6.76 -5.37
CA PRO A 3 -16.28 -5.42 -5.21
C PRO A 3 -16.17 -4.56 -6.48
N LEU A 4 -15.08 -4.71 -7.23
CA LEU A 4 -14.85 -3.95 -8.45
C LEU A 4 -15.91 -4.21 -9.53
N SER A 5 -16.26 -5.49 -9.76
CA SER A 5 -17.27 -5.86 -10.77
C SER A 5 -18.64 -5.30 -10.41
N THR A 6 -19.03 -5.39 -9.13
CA THR A 6 -20.31 -4.85 -8.64
C THR A 6 -20.39 -3.34 -8.82
N TYR A 7 -19.34 -2.59 -8.45
CA TYR A 7 -19.33 -1.14 -8.62
C TYR A 7 -19.31 -0.73 -10.09
N TYR A 8 -18.56 -1.45 -10.93
CA TYR A 8 -18.54 -1.19 -12.36
C TYR A 8 -19.93 -1.39 -12.98
N ALA A 9 -20.62 -2.49 -12.68
CA ALA A 9 -21.98 -2.73 -13.14
C ALA A 9 -22.96 -1.62 -12.69
N LYS A 10 -22.79 -1.10 -11.47
CA LYS A 10 -23.60 0.02 -10.95
C LYS A 10 -23.35 1.32 -11.74
N GLU A 11 -22.10 1.68 -11.99
CA GLU A 11 -21.75 2.87 -12.77
C GLU A 11 -22.19 2.74 -14.23
N THR A 12 -22.00 1.57 -14.86
CA THR A 12 -22.50 1.30 -16.21
C THR A 12 -24.02 1.43 -16.30
N ARG A 13 -24.75 0.92 -15.31
CA ARG A 13 -26.21 1.05 -15.27
C ARG A 13 -26.65 2.50 -15.07
N LYS A 14 -25.91 3.27 -14.27
CA LYS A 14 -26.14 4.71 -14.09
C LYS A 14 -25.94 5.45 -15.42
N TRP A 15 -24.79 5.26 -16.05
CA TRP A 15 -24.47 5.92 -17.31
C TRP A 15 -25.50 5.63 -18.41
N ARG A 16 -25.97 4.38 -18.51
CA ARG A 16 -26.98 3.99 -19.50
C ARG A 16 -28.35 4.61 -19.26
N ARG A 17 -28.70 4.94 -18.01
CA ARG A 17 -29.91 5.72 -17.70
C ARG A 17 -29.77 7.18 -18.10
N ASP A 18 -28.58 7.74 -17.89
CA ASP A 18 -28.27 9.13 -18.24
C ASP A 18 -28.13 9.32 -19.77
N HIS A 19 -27.87 8.23 -20.52
CA HIS A 19 -27.66 8.24 -21.97
C HIS A 19 -28.50 7.15 -22.66
N PRO A 20 -29.83 7.31 -22.74
CA PRO A 20 -30.71 6.31 -23.36
C PRO A 20 -30.36 6.12 -24.84
N GLY A 21 -30.49 4.87 -25.32
CA GLY A 21 -30.21 4.50 -26.72
C GLY A 21 -28.74 4.46 -27.11
N ARG A 22 -27.80 4.70 -26.17
CA ARG A 22 -26.36 4.63 -26.43
C ARG A 22 -25.73 3.41 -25.76
N CYS A 23 -24.78 2.79 -26.47
CA CYS A 23 -23.95 1.71 -25.94
C CYS A 23 -22.69 2.28 -25.29
N VAL A 24 -22.17 1.60 -24.26
CA VAL A 24 -20.88 1.94 -23.67
C VAL A 24 -19.77 1.59 -24.66
N THR A 25 -18.97 2.59 -25.01
CA THR A 25 -17.80 2.42 -25.89
C THR A 25 -16.50 2.48 -25.08
N VAL A 26 -15.39 2.04 -25.68
CA VAL A 26 -14.05 2.01 -25.04
C VAL A 26 -13.67 3.35 -24.41
N ASN A 27 -14.07 4.46 -25.04
CA ASN A 27 -13.82 5.82 -24.54
C ASN A 27 -14.46 6.10 -23.17
N GLN A 28 -15.59 5.44 -22.87
CA GLN A 28 -16.31 5.63 -21.61
C GLN A 28 -15.89 4.62 -20.54
N ILE A 29 -15.38 3.45 -20.96
CA ILE A 29 -14.93 2.39 -20.04
C ILE A 29 -13.91 2.95 -19.06
N GLY A 30 -12.93 3.76 -19.50
CA GLY A 30 -11.93 4.35 -18.62
C GLY A 30 -12.55 5.17 -17.47
N LYS A 31 -13.57 5.99 -17.76
CA LYS A 31 -14.24 6.82 -16.75
C LYS A 31 -15.11 5.99 -15.79
N LEU A 32 -15.85 5.02 -16.34
CA LEU A 32 -16.71 4.11 -15.57
C LEU A 32 -15.87 3.19 -14.66
N PHE A 33 -14.77 2.67 -15.19
CA PHE A 33 -13.84 1.83 -14.47
C PHE A 33 -13.10 2.61 -13.40
N GLY A 34 -12.58 3.80 -13.71
CA GLY A 34 -11.88 4.63 -12.72
C GLY A 34 -12.76 4.97 -11.51
N THR A 35 -14.01 5.35 -11.76
CA THR A 35 -14.98 5.63 -10.67
C THR A 35 -15.34 4.39 -9.85
N ALA A 36 -15.49 3.23 -10.50
CA ALA A 36 -15.71 1.96 -9.81
C ALA A 36 -14.48 1.50 -9.01
N PHE A 37 -13.27 1.68 -9.56
CA PHE A 37 -12.00 1.31 -8.96
C PHE A 37 -11.73 2.12 -7.69
N MET A 38 -11.95 3.45 -7.73
CA MET A 38 -11.82 4.30 -6.54
C MET A 38 -12.73 3.85 -5.39
N LYS A 39 -13.92 3.29 -5.68
CA LYS A 39 -14.82 2.74 -4.66
C LYS A 39 -14.39 1.36 -4.18
N ALA A 40 -13.87 0.53 -5.08
CA ALA A 40 -13.42 -0.82 -4.78
C ALA A 40 -12.11 -0.84 -3.98
N ALA A 41 -11.16 0.04 -4.34
CA ALA A 41 -9.85 0.21 -3.73
C ALA A 41 -9.92 1.00 -2.41
N SER A 42 -10.87 0.61 -1.55
CA SER A 42 -11.03 1.18 -0.22
C SER A 42 -10.06 0.55 0.79
N VAL A 43 -9.75 1.29 1.86
CA VAL A 43 -8.95 0.77 3.00
C VAL A 43 -9.57 -0.51 3.56
N GLN A 44 -10.90 -0.62 3.59
CA GLN A 44 -11.60 -1.82 4.06
C GLN A 44 -11.26 -3.06 3.22
N THR A 45 -11.15 -2.90 1.89
CA THR A 45 -10.73 -3.98 1.00
C THR A 45 -9.29 -4.40 1.27
N ALA A 46 -8.40 -3.44 1.50
CA ALA A 46 -7.00 -3.69 1.86
C ALA A 46 -6.89 -4.43 3.21
N VAL A 47 -7.58 -3.93 4.24
CA VAL A 47 -7.62 -4.55 5.58
C VAL A 47 -8.17 -5.97 5.52
N SER A 48 -9.23 -6.21 4.75
CA SER A 48 -9.80 -7.56 4.57
C SER A 48 -8.79 -8.51 3.91
N GLY A 49 -8.05 -8.04 2.91
CA GLY A 49 -6.96 -8.81 2.29
C GLY A 49 -5.83 -9.13 3.26
N SER A 50 -5.34 -8.11 3.99
CA SER A 50 -4.28 -8.26 4.99
C SER A 50 -4.70 -9.14 6.17
N ARG A 51 -5.98 -9.14 6.54
CA ARG A 51 -6.50 -9.98 7.62
C ARG A 51 -6.40 -11.46 7.28
N LYS A 52 -6.54 -11.81 5.99
CA LYS A 52 -6.46 -13.21 5.54
C LYS A 52 -5.04 -13.77 5.57
N THR A 53 -4.03 -12.92 5.40
CA THR A 53 -2.62 -13.30 5.49
C THR A 53 -2.04 -13.13 6.90
N GLY A 54 -2.81 -12.58 7.84
CA GLY A 54 -2.33 -12.25 9.18
C GLY A 54 -1.36 -11.07 9.22
N LEU A 55 -1.27 -10.28 8.14
CA LEU A 55 -0.41 -9.10 8.09
C LEU A 55 -1.00 -7.95 8.91
N TYR A 56 -2.33 -7.75 8.81
CA TYR A 56 -3.04 -6.71 9.56
C TYR A 56 -4.48 -7.15 9.88
N PRO A 57 -4.89 -7.20 11.16
CA PRO A 57 -4.02 -7.15 12.34
C PRO A 57 -2.96 -8.25 12.32
N PHE A 58 -1.80 -7.98 12.91
CA PHE A 58 -0.68 -8.91 12.89
C PHE A 58 -1.03 -10.19 13.67
N ASN A 59 -1.05 -11.33 12.97
CA ASN A 59 -1.31 -12.65 13.55
C ASN A 59 -0.48 -13.71 12.83
N LEU A 60 0.57 -14.18 13.50
CA LEU A 60 1.45 -15.24 13.01
C LEU A 60 0.82 -16.63 13.04
N ASN A 61 -0.18 -16.85 13.89
CA ASN A 61 -0.84 -18.14 14.10
C ASN A 61 -2.05 -18.34 13.18
N ILE A 62 -2.06 -17.68 12.00
CA ILE A 62 -3.19 -17.76 11.06
C ILE A 62 -3.11 -18.98 10.13
N PHE A 63 -1.91 -19.55 9.97
CA PHE A 63 -1.67 -20.73 9.15
C PHE A 63 -1.47 -21.95 10.05
N ASP A 64 -2.20 -23.02 9.76
CA ASP A 64 -2.01 -24.30 10.43
C ASP A 64 -0.71 -24.97 9.99
N ASN A 65 -0.14 -25.84 10.84
CA ASN A 65 1.13 -26.50 10.57
C ASN A 65 1.15 -27.26 9.22
N TRP A 66 0.04 -27.89 8.83
CA TRP A 66 -0.07 -28.63 7.58
C TRP A 66 0.06 -27.75 6.32
N MET A 67 -0.21 -26.43 6.43
CA MET A 67 -0.03 -25.49 5.32
C MET A 67 1.45 -25.24 5.00
N PHE A 68 2.36 -25.60 5.92
CA PHE A 68 3.80 -25.48 5.75
C PHE A 68 4.45 -26.77 5.19
N ALA A 69 3.70 -27.86 5.00
CA ALA A 69 4.23 -29.12 4.46
C ALA A 69 5.04 -28.96 3.13
N PRO A 70 4.69 -28.07 2.19
CA PRO A 70 5.51 -27.84 1.00
C PRO A 70 6.90 -27.24 1.27
N ALA A 71 7.07 -26.53 2.39
CA ALA A 71 8.35 -25.92 2.76
C ALA A 71 9.39 -26.99 3.09
N GLU A 72 8.98 -28.15 3.64
CA GLU A 72 9.86 -29.25 4.05
C GLU A 72 10.77 -29.76 2.91
N THR A 73 10.33 -29.66 1.65
CA THR A 73 11.13 -30.10 0.49
C THR A 73 12.26 -29.11 0.16
N THR A 74 12.12 -27.85 0.55
CA THR A 74 13.09 -26.77 0.26
C THR A 74 13.87 -26.35 1.51
N GLU A 75 13.50 -26.85 2.70
CA GLU A 75 14.23 -26.59 3.94
C GLU A 75 15.71 -26.94 3.77
N ARG A 76 16.55 -25.92 3.87
CA ARG A 76 18.00 -26.07 3.81
C ARG A 76 18.50 -26.03 5.24
N SER A 77 19.28 -27.03 5.62
CA SER A 77 19.97 -27.05 6.91
C SER A 77 20.71 -25.73 7.09
N VAL A 78 20.30 -24.94 8.08
CA VAL A 78 21.09 -23.78 8.50
C VAL A 78 22.37 -24.37 9.06
N VAL A 79 23.43 -24.38 8.26
CA VAL A 79 24.75 -24.75 8.76
C VAL A 79 25.11 -23.64 9.74
N HIS A 80 24.87 -23.91 11.03
CA HIS A 80 25.36 -23.09 12.13
C HIS A 80 26.88 -23.28 12.16
N GLN A 81 27.58 -22.71 11.18
CA GLN A 81 28.99 -22.43 11.35
C GLN A 81 29.04 -21.48 12.53
N ASN A 82 29.76 -21.85 13.59
CA ASN A 82 30.15 -20.94 14.67
C ASN A 82 31.14 -19.87 14.14
N THR A 83 30.86 -19.28 12.99
CA THR A 83 31.42 -18.00 12.59
C THR A 83 30.73 -16.96 13.44
N TYR A 84 31.44 -16.50 14.46
CA TYR A 84 31.24 -15.18 15.02
C TYR A 84 31.28 -14.19 13.86
N VAL A 85 30.13 -13.88 13.27
CA VAL A 85 29.98 -12.76 12.37
C VAL A 85 30.15 -11.53 13.23
N THR A 86 31.36 -10.96 13.20
CA THR A 86 31.55 -9.56 13.56
C THR A 86 30.48 -8.78 12.81
N LEU A 87 29.60 -8.11 13.53
CA LEU A 87 28.57 -7.25 12.97
C LEU A 87 29.24 -6.01 12.35
N SER A 88 30.00 -6.19 11.27
CA SER A 88 30.31 -5.10 10.37
C SER A 88 29.03 -4.79 9.64
N SER A 89 28.36 -3.73 10.08
CA SER A 89 27.27 -3.08 9.37
C SER A 89 27.55 -3.13 7.87
N PRO A 90 26.63 -3.61 7.01
CA PRO A 90 26.78 -3.37 5.60
C PRO A 90 26.72 -1.85 5.44
N THR A 91 27.86 -1.21 5.24
CA THR A 91 27.92 0.14 4.70
C THR A 91 27.32 0.03 3.32
N ARG A 92 26.00 0.18 3.24
CA ARG A 92 25.30 0.34 1.99
C ARG A 92 25.85 1.64 1.43
N SER A 93 26.82 1.54 0.52
CA SER A 93 27.33 2.69 -0.20
C SER A 93 26.20 3.18 -1.09
N TYR A 94 25.36 4.04 -0.54
CA TYR A 94 24.51 4.90 -1.34
C TYR A 94 25.45 5.75 -2.17
N SER A 95 25.44 5.55 -3.49
CA SER A 95 25.99 6.53 -4.42
C SER A 95 25.37 7.88 -4.06
N PRO A 96 26.14 8.96 -3.89
CA PRO A 96 25.56 10.28 -3.66
C PRO A 96 24.58 10.57 -4.77
N ILE A 97 23.34 10.89 -4.40
CA ILE A 97 22.34 11.41 -5.33
C ILE A 97 22.97 12.65 -5.98
N PRO A 98 23.03 12.77 -7.32
CA PRO A 98 23.52 14.00 -7.92
C PRO A 98 22.65 15.15 -7.42
N ASN A 99 23.30 16.17 -6.85
CA ASN A 99 22.64 17.34 -6.30
C ASN A 99 21.81 18.01 -7.40
N VAL A 100 20.50 17.79 -7.41
CA VAL A 100 19.58 18.56 -8.24
C VAL A 100 19.50 19.93 -7.60
N THR A 101 20.19 20.89 -8.21
CA THR A 101 20.05 22.32 -7.89
C THR A 101 18.62 22.73 -8.22
N ILE A 102 17.75 22.74 -7.21
CA ILE A 102 16.43 23.37 -7.31
C ILE A 102 16.64 24.86 -6.99
N PRO A 103 16.43 25.80 -7.92
CA PRO A 103 16.49 27.21 -7.60
C PRO A 103 15.36 27.56 -6.61
N ASN A 104 15.79 28.15 -5.50
CA ASN A 104 15.03 28.69 -4.36
C ASN A 104 13.64 29.24 -4.72
N GLN A 105 12.58 28.72 -4.09
CA GLN A 105 11.41 29.52 -3.75
C GLN A 105 10.98 29.29 -2.29
N THR A 106 11.34 30.31 -1.51
CA THR A 106 10.95 30.71 -0.16
C THR A 106 9.52 30.31 0.23
N ILE A 107 9.37 29.51 1.29
CA ILE A 107 8.14 29.51 2.10
C ILE A 107 8.51 30.11 3.46
N SER A 108 8.15 31.38 3.62
CA SER A 108 8.18 32.10 4.89
C SER A 108 7.19 31.44 5.85
N THR A 109 7.66 30.70 6.85
CA THR A 109 6.83 30.33 7.99
C THR A 109 6.90 31.44 9.01
N SER A 110 5.82 32.23 9.10
CA SER A 110 5.59 33.18 10.19
C SER A 110 5.58 32.45 11.53
N SER A 111 6.34 33.00 12.47
CA SER A 111 6.43 32.54 13.85
C SER A 111 5.17 32.91 14.62
N LEU A 112 4.62 31.95 15.36
CA LEU A 112 3.74 32.20 16.50
C LEU A 112 4.51 31.78 17.76
N ALA A 113 5.07 32.78 18.42
CA ALA A 113 5.84 32.65 19.65
C ALA A 113 4.93 32.24 20.82
N ALA A 114 5.28 31.15 21.51
CA ALA A 114 4.77 30.85 22.84
C ALA A 114 5.70 31.50 23.88
N LYS A 115 5.15 32.42 24.66
CA LYS A 115 5.81 33.19 25.73
C LYS A 115 5.94 32.31 26.99
N PRO A 116 7.10 32.19 27.65
CA PRO A 116 7.20 31.48 28.93
C PRO A 116 6.70 32.37 30.08
N SER A 117 5.76 31.86 30.87
CA SER A 117 5.30 32.48 32.13
C SER A 117 6.32 32.20 33.23
N SER A 118 6.93 33.26 33.76
CA SER A 118 7.73 33.23 34.99
C SER A 118 6.82 33.05 36.21
N SER A 119 7.16 32.10 37.08
CA SER A 119 6.64 31.98 38.44
C SER A 119 7.05 33.18 39.29
N SER A 120 6.10 33.70 40.07
CA SER A 120 6.36 34.50 41.28
C SER A 120 6.01 33.68 42.51
#